data_AF-A0A8H3MGQ7-F1
#
_entry.id   AF-A0A8H3MGQ7-F1
#
_cell.length_a   1.000
_cell.length_b   1.000
_cell.length_c   1.000
_cell.angle_alpha   90.00
_cell.angle_beta   90.00
_cell.angle_gamma   90.00
#
_symmetry.space_group_name_H-M   'P 1'
#
loop_
_entity.id
_entity.type
_entity.pdbx_description
1 polymer ?
#
loop_
_entity_poly.entity_id
_entity_poly.type
_entity_poly.pdbx_seq_one_letter_code
_entity_poly.pdbx_strand_id
1 'polypeptide(L)'
;MNRVVCDIIKSTQGNLKINIHGYLRRHSCSGRAITDLEGEEHILISTKEHSHAPQASRADVAKALEILKGAASNTHDQPAQIIQDTVINMRESSYSYMPNKQALGKQISRVRNKEGPSQPQTLDQINVPMELRRTIKDAGYWIMDGTFKTVPILFLQMYTIHALVGGESNARVLPMIYALMTGKSEECYNRLFEELIDLAEEADFILNPPLILTDFEQAAINAAQNQHPESIHKCCYFHLCQNFWKKIQALGLAIEYTN
;
A
#
# COMPACT_ATOMS: atom_id res chain seq x y z
N MET A 1 -18.01 -24.95 43.49
CA MET A 1 -17.63 -25.58 42.21
C MET A 1 -17.11 -24.48 41.30
N ASN A 2 -15.85 -24.53 40.85
CA ASN A 2 -15.30 -23.51 39.96
C ASN A 2 -16.03 -23.59 38.62
N ARG A 3 -16.84 -22.57 38.30
CA ARG A 3 -17.45 -22.40 36.98
C ARG A 3 -16.34 -22.05 35.99
N VAL A 4 -16.17 -22.85 34.95
CA VAL A 4 -15.18 -22.62 33.89
C VAL A 4 -15.90 -22.03 32.68
N VAL A 5 -15.67 -20.74 32.43
CA VAL A 5 -16.13 -20.08 31.21
C VAL A 5 -15.16 -20.43 30.07
N CYS A 6 -15.70 -20.86 28.94
CA CYS A 6 -14.92 -21.27 27.78
C CYS A 6 -14.70 -20.09 26.83
N ASP A 7 -13.48 -19.96 26.34
CA ASP A 7 -13.12 -18.96 25.33
C ASP A 7 -13.72 -19.35 23.96
N ILE A 8 -14.33 -18.40 23.25
CA ILE A 8 -14.73 -18.59 21.85
C ILE A 8 -13.68 -17.97 20.94
N ILE A 9 -13.25 -18.69 19.91
CA ILE A 9 -12.32 -18.21 18.89
C ILE A 9 -12.86 -18.48 17.49
N LYS A 10 -12.62 -17.58 16.52
CA LYS A 10 -12.92 -17.89 15.12
C LYS A 10 -11.81 -18.69 14.48
N SER A 11 -12.20 -19.73 13.76
CA SER A 11 -11.29 -20.51 12.94
C SER A 11 -10.81 -19.72 11.71
N THR A 12 -9.79 -20.24 11.05
CA THR A 12 -9.31 -19.70 9.76
C THR A 12 -10.40 -19.63 8.68
N GLN A 13 -11.43 -20.48 8.76
CA GLN A 13 -12.59 -20.54 7.87
C GLN A 13 -13.80 -19.75 8.38
N GLY A 14 -13.69 -19.03 9.50
CA GLY A 14 -14.77 -18.20 10.06
C GLY A 14 -15.71 -18.91 11.04
N ASN A 15 -15.67 -20.24 11.11
CA ASN A 15 -16.47 -21.00 12.09
C ASN A 15 -16.00 -20.73 13.53
N LEU A 16 -16.94 -20.53 14.45
CA LEU A 16 -16.65 -20.41 15.88
C LEU A 16 -16.16 -21.75 16.45
N LYS A 17 -15.16 -21.69 17.32
CA LYS A 17 -14.61 -22.83 18.04
C LYS A 17 -14.52 -22.49 19.51
N ILE A 18 -14.90 -23.44 20.35
CA ILE A 18 -14.75 -23.33 21.80
C ILE A 18 -13.35 -23.82 22.17
N ASN A 19 -12.57 -22.95 22.81
CA ASN A 19 -11.28 -23.24 23.40
C ASN A 19 -11.47 -23.55 24.89
N ILE A 20 -11.11 -24.76 25.29
CA ILE A 20 -11.23 -25.22 26.68
C ILE A 20 -9.81 -25.44 27.18
N HIS A 21 -9.26 -24.54 27.99
CA HIS A 21 -7.90 -24.65 28.54
C HIS A 21 -6.79 -25.01 27.51
N GLY A 22 -6.88 -24.49 26.28
CA GLY A 22 -5.91 -24.77 25.22
C GLY A 22 -6.22 -26.02 24.38
N TYR A 23 -7.35 -26.69 24.63
CA TYR A 23 -7.88 -27.75 23.79
C TYR A 23 -8.77 -27.17 22.70
N LEU A 24 -8.40 -27.44 21.44
CA LEU A 24 -9.17 -27.15 20.24
C LEU A 24 -9.38 -28.42 19.43
N ARG A 25 -10.59 -28.63 18.89
CA ARG A 25 -10.96 -29.82 18.12
C ARG A 25 -9.95 -30.08 16.99
N ARG A 26 -9.39 -31.30 16.98
CA ARG A 26 -8.54 -31.84 15.89
C ARG A 26 -9.28 -32.98 15.18
N HIS A 27 -9.03 -33.15 13.87
CA HIS A 27 -9.63 -34.24 13.09
C HIS A 27 -9.28 -35.63 13.62
N SER A 28 -8.12 -35.79 14.26
CA SER A 28 -7.64 -37.05 14.85
C SER A 28 -8.02 -37.24 16.34
N CYS A 29 -8.79 -36.32 16.92
CA CYS A 29 -9.21 -36.39 18.32
C CYS A 29 -10.71 -36.69 18.43
N SER A 30 -11.06 -37.73 19.19
CA SER A 30 -12.44 -38.11 19.50
C SER A 30 -12.98 -37.45 20.78
N GLY A 31 -12.17 -36.63 21.45
CA GLY A 31 -12.54 -35.88 22.65
C GLY A 31 -13.75 -34.98 22.40
N ARG A 32 -14.68 -34.95 23.36
CA ARG A 32 -15.89 -34.14 23.32
C ARG A 32 -16.01 -33.34 24.61
N ALA A 33 -16.55 -32.13 24.48
CA ALA A 33 -16.95 -31.31 25.61
C ALA A 33 -18.42 -30.94 25.48
N ILE A 34 -19.08 -30.81 26.62
CA ILE A 34 -20.46 -30.35 26.74
C ILE A 34 -20.41 -29.04 27.50
N THR A 35 -20.97 -28.00 26.90
CA THR A 35 -21.11 -26.68 27.50
C THR A 35 -22.58 -26.33 27.66
N ASP A 36 -22.90 -25.57 28.69
CA ASP A 36 -24.18 -24.86 28.79
C ASP A 36 -24.00 -23.45 28.23
N LEU A 37 -25.04 -22.90 27.59
CA LEU A 37 -25.03 -21.52 27.12
C LEU A 37 -25.85 -20.69 28.10
N GLU A 38 -25.17 -20.00 29.01
CA GLU A 38 -25.79 -19.06 29.95
C GLU A 38 -25.58 -17.64 29.40
N GLY A 39 -26.60 -17.06 28.77
CA GLY A 39 -26.48 -15.76 28.10
C GLY A 39 -25.61 -15.83 26.84
N GLU A 40 -24.50 -15.09 26.80
CA GLU A 40 -23.51 -15.14 25.72
C GLU A 40 -22.27 -16.01 26.06
N GLU A 41 -22.23 -16.59 27.26
CA GLU A 41 -21.07 -17.34 27.76
C GLU A 41 -21.29 -18.85 27.72
N HIS A 42 -20.29 -19.59 27.24
CA HIS A 42 -20.28 -21.04 27.30
C HIS A 42 -19.64 -21.54 28.59
N ILE A 43 -20.43 -22.15 29.48
CA ILE A 43 -19.96 -22.72 30.75
C ILE A 43 -19.68 -24.22 30.55
N LEU A 44 -18.47 -24.67 30.90
CA LEU A 44 -18.10 -26.08 30.77
C LEU A 44 -18.86 -26.95 31.78
N ILE A 45 -19.62 -27.93 31.27
CA ILE A 45 -20.31 -28.93 32.09
C ILE A 45 -19.42 -30.17 32.24
N SER A 46 -18.87 -30.68 31.13
CA SER A 46 -18.01 -31.86 31.14
C SER A 46 -17.10 -31.92 29.93
N THR A 47 -15.98 -32.62 30.07
CA THR A 47 -15.05 -32.94 28.97
C THR A 47 -14.63 -34.40 29.08
N LYS A 48 -14.49 -35.08 27.94
CA LYS A 48 -13.84 -36.38 27.84
C LYS A 48 -12.33 -36.22 27.64
N GLU A 49 -11.60 -37.31 27.84
CA GLU A 49 -10.16 -37.36 27.57
C GLU A 49 -9.85 -37.05 26.10
N HIS A 50 -8.75 -36.35 25.89
CA HIS A 50 -8.25 -35.97 24.57
C HIS A 50 -7.01 -36.81 24.24
N SER A 51 -6.86 -37.21 22.99
CA SER A 51 -5.68 -37.96 22.52
C SER A 51 -4.43 -37.09 22.30
N HIS A 52 -4.43 -35.87 22.83
CA HIS A 52 -3.34 -34.91 22.69
C HIS A 52 -3.28 -33.98 23.88
N ALA A 53 -2.11 -33.38 24.13
CA ALA A 53 -1.94 -32.33 25.12
C ALA A 53 -2.63 -31.00 24.69
N PRO A 54 -2.96 -30.10 25.63
CA PRO A 54 -3.42 -28.76 25.31
C PRO A 54 -2.28 -27.95 24.69
N GLN A 55 -2.61 -27.06 23.75
CA GLN A 55 -1.63 -26.22 23.07
C GLN A 55 -2.12 -24.78 23.02
N ALA A 56 -1.80 -24.01 24.08
CA ALA A 56 -2.20 -22.61 24.22
C ALA A 56 -1.80 -21.75 23.01
N SER A 57 -0.65 -22.02 22.41
CA SER A 57 -0.17 -21.27 21.23
C SER A 57 -1.12 -21.32 20.03
N ARG A 58 -1.95 -22.36 19.90
CA ARG A 58 -2.96 -22.41 18.83
C ARG A 58 -4.11 -21.44 19.05
N ALA A 59 -4.54 -21.27 20.29
CA ALA A 59 -5.57 -20.30 20.62
C ALA A 59 -5.05 -18.87 20.42
N ASP A 60 -3.81 -18.62 20.86
CA ASP A 60 -3.14 -17.32 20.67
C ASP A 60 -3.00 -16.98 19.18
N VAL A 61 -2.49 -17.92 18.35
CA VAL A 61 -2.36 -17.72 16.91
C VAL A 61 -3.72 -17.47 16.25
N ALA A 62 -4.77 -18.20 16.64
CA ALA A 62 -6.10 -17.99 16.08
C ALA A 62 -6.66 -16.59 16.41
N LYS A 63 -6.51 -16.13 17.67
CA LYS A 63 -6.88 -14.77 18.09
C LYS A 63 -6.08 -13.70 17.33
N ALA A 64 -4.77 -13.89 17.18
CA ALA A 64 -3.91 -12.99 16.42
C ALA A 64 -4.34 -12.90 14.94
N LEU A 65 -4.66 -14.03 14.30
CA LEU A 65 -5.16 -14.04 12.92
C LEU A 65 -6.54 -13.38 12.78
N GLU A 66 -7.40 -13.45 13.80
CA GLU A 66 -8.68 -12.73 13.80
C GLU A 66 -8.47 -11.21 13.86
N ILE A 67 -7.59 -10.73 14.74
CA ILE A 67 -7.20 -9.32 14.82
C ILE A 67 -6.62 -8.83 13.49
N LEU A 68 -5.67 -9.59 12.92
CA LEU A 68 -5.04 -9.28 11.63
C LEU A 68 -6.06 -9.17 10.49
N LYS A 69 -7.03 -10.09 10.43
CA LYS A 69 -8.10 -10.03 9.43
C LYS A 69 -9.05 -8.85 9.66
N GLY A 70 -9.35 -8.53 10.93
CA GLY A 70 -10.14 -7.36 11.30
C GLY A 70 -9.47 -6.07 10.84
N ALA A 71 -8.19 -5.87 11.15
CA ALA A 71 -7.40 -4.74 10.68
C ALA A 71 -7.35 -4.68 9.15
N ALA A 72 -7.09 -5.81 8.48
CA ALA A 72 -7.05 -5.88 7.02
C ALA A 72 -8.37 -5.45 6.35
N SER A 73 -9.52 -5.72 6.99
CA SER A 73 -10.84 -5.36 6.47
C SER A 73 -11.22 -3.90 6.74
N ASN A 74 -10.75 -3.34 7.86
CA ASN A 74 -11.23 -2.05 8.36
C ASN A 74 -10.24 -0.90 8.12
N THR A 75 -8.98 -1.19 7.78
CA THR A 75 -7.93 -0.18 7.59
C THR A 75 -7.21 -0.32 6.26
N HIS A 76 -6.63 0.80 5.82
CA HIS A 76 -5.79 0.89 4.62
C HIS A 76 -4.29 0.76 4.93
N ASP A 77 -3.93 0.34 6.14
CA ASP A 77 -2.53 0.26 6.58
C ASP A 77 -1.72 -0.71 5.73
N GLN A 78 -0.41 -0.52 5.70
CA GLN A 78 0.46 -1.40 4.92
C GLN A 78 0.46 -2.82 5.51
N PRO A 79 0.45 -3.90 4.69
CA PRO A 79 0.44 -5.27 5.20
C PRO A 79 1.58 -5.57 6.18
N ALA A 80 2.75 -4.95 5.97
CA ALA A 80 3.89 -5.09 6.89
C ALA A 80 3.59 -4.52 8.27
N GLN A 81 2.91 -3.36 8.34
CA GLN A 81 2.50 -2.72 9.59
C GLN A 81 1.46 -3.56 10.33
N ILE A 82 0.41 -4.01 9.62
CA ILE A 82 -0.62 -4.88 10.21
C ILE A 82 0.00 -6.16 10.79
N ILE A 83 0.94 -6.79 10.07
CA ILE A 83 1.64 -7.98 10.55
C ILE A 83 2.46 -7.66 11.80
N GLN A 84 3.21 -6.56 11.78
CA GLN A 84 4.06 -6.15 12.90
C GLN A 84 3.23 -5.87 14.16
N ASP A 85 2.16 -5.08 14.03
CA ASP A 85 1.28 -4.73 15.14
C ASP A 85 0.59 -5.97 15.72
N THR A 86 0.22 -6.92 14.86
CA THR A 86 -0.35 -8.20 15.30
C THR A 86 0.66 -9.02 16.10
N VAL A 87 1.91 -9.10 15.63
CA VAL A 87 2.95 -9.91 16.28
C VAL A 87 3.38 -9.30 17.62
N ILE A 88 3.54 -7.97 17.70
CA ILE A 88 3.94 -7.26 18.93
C ILE A 88 2.93 -7.49 20.07
N ASN A 89 1.64 -7.58 19.74
CA ASN A 89 0.58 -7.77 20.73
C ASN A 89 0.34 -9.25 21.10
N MET A 90 1.11 -10.18 20.51
CA MET A 90 0.99 -11.62 20.81
C MET A 90 1.99 -12.04 21.90
N ARG A 91 1.71 -13.14 22.60
CA ARG A 91 2.64 -13.75 23.56
C ARG A 91 3.89 -14.27 22.86
N GLU A 92 5.06 -13.99 23.42
CA GLU A 92 6.36 -14.38 22.83
C GLU A 92 6.52 -15.89 22.63
N SER A 93 6.01 -16.69 23.57
CA SER A 93 6.02 -18.15 23.50
C SER A 93 5.22 -18.73 22.33
N SER A 94 4.38 -17.91 21.70
CA SER A 94 3.54 -18.29 20.57
C SER A 94 4.11 -17.84 19.22
N TYR A 95 5.15 -17.00 19.17
CA TYR A 95 5.69 -16.41 17.93
C TYR A 95 6.12 -17.45 16.89
N SER A 96 6.77 -18.52 17.32
CA SER A 96 7.25 -19.59 16.43
C SER A 96 6.13 -20.37 15.75
N TYR A 97 4.89 -20.24 16.22
CA TYR A 97 3.71 -20.90 15.65
C TYR A 97 2.95 -20.00 14.65
N MET A 98 3.35 -18.74 14.49
CA MET A 98 2.73 -17.86 13.50
C MET A 98 3.05 -18.31 12.07
N PRO A 99 2.11 -18.14 11.13
CA PRO A 99 2.41 -18.30 9.71
C PRO A 99 3.52 -17.34 9.28
N ASN A 100 4.27 -17.72 8.25
CA ASN A 100 5.31 -16.85 7.71
C ASN A 100 4.71 -15.56 7.09
N LYS A 101 5.56 -14.53 6.94
CA LYS A 101 5.17 -13.21 6.43
C LYS A 101 4.44 -13.25 5.08
N GLN A 102 4.84 -14.13 4.17
CA GLN A 102 4.19 -14.26 2.86
C GLN A 102 2.77 -14.83 2.97
N ALA A 103 2.57 -15.84 3.82
CA ALA A 103 1.25 -16.41 4.08
C ALA A 103 0.31 -15.39 4.73
N LEU A 104 0.80 -14.61 5.69
CA LEU A 104 0.04 -13.52 6.30
C LEU A 104 -0.33 -12.44 5.28
N GLY A 105 0.61 -12.02 4.44
CA GLY A 105 0.35 -11.07 3.35
C GLY A 105 -0.75 -11.55 2.39
N LYS A 106 -0.72 -12.84 2.01
CA LYS A 106 -1.79 -13.45 1.19
C LYS A 106 -3.15 -13.45 1.91
N GLN A 107 -3.19 -13.64 3.22
CA GLN A 107 -4.44 -13.56 3.99
C GLN A 107 -5.00 -12.14 4.01
N ILE A 108 -4.15 -11.13 4.23
CA ILE A 108 -4.54 -9.71 4.18
C ILE A 108 -5.11 -9.37 2.80
N SER A 109 -4.41 -9.75 1.73
CA SER A 109 -4.87 -9.53 0.36
C SER A 109 -6.22 -10.19 0.08
N ARG A 110 -6.42 -11.44 0.53
CA ARG A 110 -7.71 -12.13 0.37
C ARG A 110 -8.85 -11.43 1.10
N VAL A 111 -8.61 -10.91 2.30
CA VAL A 111 -9.63 -10.15 3.05
C VAL A 111 -9.99 -8.87 2.33
N ARG A 112 -8.98 -8.08 1.93
CA ARG A 112 -9.18 -6.81 1.20
C ARG A 112 -9.90 -7.00 -0.14
N ASN A 113 -9.60 -8.09 -0.83
CA ASN A 113 -10.17 -8.38 -2.14
C ASN A 113 -11.49 -9.17 -2.07
N LYS A 114 -11.98 -9.53 -0.88
CA LYS A 114 -13.20 -10.34 -0.74
C LYS A 114 -14.45 -9.62 -1.27
N GLU A 115 -14.54 -8.32 -0.98
CA GLU A 115 -15.61 -7.42 -1.45
C GLU A 115 -15.14 -6.57 -2.65
N GLY A 116 -13.89 -6.78 -3.11
CA GLY A 116 -13.34 -6.06 -4.25
C GLY A 116 -13.93 -6.54 -5.57
N PRO A 117 -13.94 -5.69 -6.61
CA PRO A 117 -14.41 -6.09 -7.93
C PRO A 117 -13.58 -7.27 -8.44
N SER A 118 -14.23 -8.22 -9.11
CA SER A 118 -13.54 -9.31 -9.81
C SER A 118 -12.53 -8.73 -10.80
N GLN A 119 -11.38 -9.39 -10.95
CA GLN A 119 -10.38 -8.97 -11.92
C GLN A 119 -11.00 -8.91 -13.32
N PRO A 120 -11.00 -7.74 -13.98
CA PRO A 120 -11.58 -7.59 -15.31
C PRO A 120 -10.82 -8.46 -16.31
N GLN A 121 -11.56 -9.17 -17.15
CA GLN A 121 -11.03 -10.03 -18.22
C GLN A 121 -10.91 -9.28 -19.55
N THR A 122 -11.60 -8.16 -19.69
CA THR A 122 -11.57 -7.29 -20.87
C THR A 122 -11.51 -5.81 -20.46
N LEU A 123 -11.06 -4.94 -21.37
CA LEU A 123 -11.00 -3.49 -21.15
C LEU A 123 -12.38 -2.89 -20.81
N ASP A 124 -13.44 -3.35 -21.46
CA ASP A 124 -14.81 -2.86 -21.25
C ASP A 124 -15.36 -3.18 -19.84
N GLN A 125 -14.78 -4.16 -19.15
CA GLN A 125 -15.14 -4.48 -17.76
C GLN A 125 -14.51 -3.53 -16.74
N ILE A 126 -13.58 -2.67 -17.17
CA ILE A 126 -12.94 -1.68 -16.30
C ILE A 126 -13.89 -0.48 -16.15
N ASN A 127 -14.70 -0.49 -15.10
CA ASN A 127 -15.47 0.69 -14.70
C ASN A 127 -14.57 1.63 -13.90
N VAL A 128 -14.03 2.67 -14.55
CA VAL A 128 -13.28 3.73 -13.87
C VAL A 128 -14.29 4.76 -13.31
N PRO A 129 -14.38 4.94 -11.98
CA PRO A 129 -15.22 5.96 -11.36
C PRO A 129 -14.91 7.36 -11.89
N MET A 130 -15.90 8.25 -11.93
CA MET A 130 -15.77 9.58 -12.55
C MET A 130 -14.63 10.40 -11.92
N GLU A 131 -14.44 10.29 -10.61
CA GLU A 131 -13.38 10.94 -9.85
C GLU A 131 -11.96 10.47 -10.23
N LEU A 132 -11.84 9.27 -10.82
CA LEU A 132 -10.59 8.70 -11.33
C LEU A 132 -10.43 8.88 -12.85
N ARG A 133 -11.41 9.50 -13.52
CA ARG A 133 -11.31 9.85 -14.95
C ARG A 133 -10.58 11.17 -15.19
N ARG A 134 -10.23 11.92 -14.15
CA ARG A 134 -9.39 13.12 -14.27
C ARG A 134 -8.03 12.70 -14.82
N THR A 135 -7.74 13.13 -16.05
CA THR A 135 -6.47 12.87 -16.72
C THR A 135 -5.54 14.07 -16.56
N ILE A 136 -4.41 14.03 -17.29
CA ILE A 136 -3.44 15.13 -17.29
C ILE A 136 -4.04 16.48 -17.75
N LYS A 137 -5.13 16.46 -18.54
CA LYS A 137 -5.86 17.63 -19.05
C LYS A 137 -6.44 18.49 -17.92
N ASP A 138 -7.07 17.85 -16.93
CA ASP A 138 -7.79 18.53 -15.85
C ASP A 138 -6.97 18.56 -14.54
N ALA A 139 -5.67 18.26 -14.64
CA ALA A 139 -4.79 18.22 -13.49
C ALA A 139 -4.49 19.64 -12.99
N GLY A 140 -4.71 19.87 -11.69
CA GLY A 140 -4.42 21.17 -11.06
C GLY A 140 -2.93 21.50 -11.01
N TYR A 141 -2.06 20.49 -11.14
CA TYR A 141 -0.61 20.68 -11.27
C TYR A 141 0.05 19.44 -11.88
N TRP A 142 1.21 19.63 -12.51
CA TRP A 142 2.09 18.57 -12.99
C TRP A 142 3.33 18.47 -12.10
N ILE A 143 3.76 17.24 -11.82
CA ILE A 143 5.05 16.97 -11.19
C ILE A 143 5.91 16.22 -12.20
N MET A 144 7.07 16.76 -12.52
CA MET A 144 7.97 16.19 -13.50
C MET A 144 9.25 15.70 -12.84
N ASP A 145 9.71 14.52 -13.23
CA ASP A 145 10.93 13.93 -12.69
C ASP A 145 11.62 13.02 -13.72
N GLY A 146 12.95 13.04 -13.71
CA GLY A 146 13.80 12.19 -14.54
C GLY A 146 14.40 11.03 -13.73
N THR A 147 14.23 9.80 -14.20
CA THR A 147 14.85 8.61 -13.60
C THR A 147 15.83 7.91 -14.55
N PHE A 148 16.94 7.42 -14.00
CA PHE A 148 18.08 6.86 -14.76
C PHE A 148 18.27 5.36 -14.55
N LYS A 149 17.81 4.82 -13.41
CA LYS A 149 18.14 3.44 -12.99
C LYS A 149 17.38 2.36 -13.77
N THR A 150 16.29 2.73 -14.41
CA THR A 150 15.36 1.83 -15.10
C THR A 150 15.12 2.34 -16.52
N VAL A 151 16.19 2.41 -17.32
CA VAL A 151 16.15 2.95 -18.68
C VAL A 151 16.95 2.02 -19.61
N PRO A 152 16.44 1.68 -20.81
CA PRO A 152 17.20 0.92 -21.80
C PRO A 152 18.47 1.66 -22.23
N ILE A 153 19.51 0.92 -22.62
CA ILE A 153 20.87 1.45 -22.94
C ILE A 153 20.87 2.55 -24.01
N LEU A 154 19.88 2.56 -24.91
CA LEU A 154 19.76 3.56 -25.97
C LEU A 154 19.31 4.95 -25.49
N PHE A 155 18.80 5.06 -24.26
CA PHE A 155 18.27 6.29 -23.71
C PHE A 155 19.04 6.70 -22.47
N LEU A 156 19.19 8.00 -22.28
CA LEU A 156 19.90 8.57 -21.14
C LEU A 156 18.99 8.61 -19.90
N GLN A 157 17.70 8.84 -20.10
CA GLN A 157 16.73 8.92 -19.01
C GLN A 157 15.32 8.52 -19.43
N MET A 158 14.50 8.14 -18.45
CA MET A 158 13.06 8.14 -18.56
C MET A 158 12.53 9.36 -17.81
N TYR A 159 11.93 10.28 -18.53
CA TYR A 159 11.27 11.44 -17.95
C TYR A 159 9.78 11.13 -17.74
N THR A 160 9.24 11.57 -16.61
CA THR A 160 7.88 11.21 -16.20
C THR A 160 7.11 12.44 -15.77
N ILE A 161 5.87 12.56 -16.24
CA ILE A 161 4.95 13.63 -15.82
C ILE A 161 3.83 12.98 -15.03
N HIS A 162 3.66 13.44 -13.81
CA HIS A 162 2.68 12.95 -12.86
C HIS A 162 1.59 13.99 -12.63
N ALA A 163 0.39 13.51 -12.32
CA ALA A 163 -0.75 14.33 -11.94
C ALA A 163 -1.41 13.78 -10.67
N LEU A 164 -2.11 14.65 -9.96
CA LEU A 164 -2.97 14.24 -8.85
C LEU A 164 -4.30 13.72 -9.41
N VAL A 165 -4.62 12.46 -9.10
CA VAL A 165 -5.87 11.80 -9.50
C VAL A 165 -6.67 11.45 -8.25
N GLY A 166 -8.00 11.56 -8.31
CA GLY A 166 -8.90 11.32 -7.18
C GLY A 166 -9.47 12.61 -6.56
N GLY A 167 -10.34 12.43 -5.56
CA GLY A 167 -10.97 13.48 -4.77
C GLY A 167 -10.27 13.74 -3.44
N GLU A 168 -10.88 14.57 -2.59
CA GLU A 168 -10.26 15.06 -1.34
C GLU A 168 -9.78 13.96 -0.39
N SER A 169 -10.49 12.83 -0.32
CA SER A 169 -10.19 11.73 0.61
C SER A 169 -9.30 10.62 0.03
N ASN A 170 -9.10 10.58 -1.29
CA ASN A 170 -8.38 9.49 -1.96
C ASN A 170 -7.37 9.96 -3.01
N ALA A 171 -6.96 11.23 -2.98
CA ALA A 171 -6.01 11.78 -3.92
C ALA A 171 -4.68 10.99 -3.93
N ARG A 172 -4.19 10.66 -5.13
CA ARG A 172 -2.92 9.97 -5.37
C ARG A 172 -2.18 10.62 -6.52
N VAL A 173 -0.88 10.78 -6.36
CA VAL A 173 0.00 11.20 -7.46
C VAL A 173 0.29 9.97 -8.31
N LEU A 174 -0.10 10.02 -9.58
CA LEU A 174 0.10 8.93 -10.53
C LEU A 174 0.92 9.42 -11.73
N PRO A 175 1.84 8.59 -12.25
CA PRO A 175 2.52 8.88 -13.51
C PRO A 175 1.52 8.78 -14.66
N MET A 176 1.38 9.86 -15.42
CA MET A 176 0.45 9.95 -16.55
C MET A 176 1.18 9.81 -17.88
N ILE A 177 2.44 10.27 -17.94
CA ILE A 177 3.28 10.24 -19.14
C ILE A 177 4.64 9.66 -18.79
N TYR A 178 5.15 8.83 -19.69
CA TYR A 178 6.50 8.29 -19.68
C TYR A 178 7.16 8.62 -21.01
N ALA A 179 8.33 9.26 -20.95
CA ALA A 179 9.10 9.63 -22.12
C ALA A 179 10.53 9.08 -22.00
N LEU A 180 10.95 8.29 -22.98
CA LEU A 180 12.33 7.84 -23.09
C LEU A 180 13.13 8.89 -23.84
N MET A 181 14.10 9.52 -23.18
CA MET A 181 14.88 10.62 -23.72
C MET A 181 16.34 10.23 -23.92
N THR A 182 16.89 10.60 -25.07
CA THR A 182 18.30 10.37 -25.42
C THR A 182 19.24 11.43 -24.83
N GLY A 183 18.70 12.55 -24.35
CA GLY A 183 19.46 13.66 -23.80
C GLY A 183 18.69 14.46 -22.75
N LYS A 184 19.38 15.49 -22.23
CA LYS A 184 18.87 16.44 -21.23
C LYS A 184 19.09 17.90 -21.60
N SER A 185 19.41 18.16 -22.87
CA SER A 185 19.51 19.54 -23.32
C SER A 185 18.14 20.20 -23.29
N GLU A 186 18.10 21.52 -23.23
CA GLU A 186 16.86 22.28 -23.34
C GLU A 186 16.11 21.94 -24.64
N GLU A 187 16.84 21.72 -25.74
CA GLU A 187 16.30 21.22 -27.02
C GLU A 187 15.58 19.86 -26.88
N CYS A 188 16.15 18.92 -26.12
CA CYS A 188 15.50 17.62 -25.89
C CYS A 188 14.17 17.78 -25.13
N TYR A 189 14.12 18.70 -24.15
CA TYR A 189 12.90 18.98 -23.40
C TYR A 189 11.87 19.77 -24.21
N ASN A 190 12.31 20.75 -25.00
CA ASN A 190 11.43 21.45 -25.94
C ASN A 190 10.77 20.45 -26.88
N ARG A 191 11.55 19.53 -27.47
CA ARG A 191 11.00 18.50 -28.35
C ARG A 191 9.99 17.60 -27.62
N LEU A 192 10.27 17.20 -26.38
CA LEU A 192 9.31 16.44 -25.58
C LEU A 192 7.99 17.20 -25.42
N PHE A 193 8.02 18.47 -25.04
CA PHE A 193 6.80 19.25 -24.82
C PHE A 193 6.04 19.54 -26.12
N GLU A 194 6.73 19.83 -27.22
CA GLU A 194 6.13 19.96 -28.56
C GLU A 194 5.35 18.70 -28.94
N GLU A 195 5.96 17.52 -28.82
CA GLU A 195 5.29 16.24 -29.12
C GLU A 195 4.07 16.01 -28.22
N LEU A 196 4.12 16.43 -26.96
CA LEU A 196 2.98 16.33 -26.06
C LEU A 196 1.84 17.26 -26.45
N ILE A 197 2.16 18.47 -26.90
CA ILE A 197 1.17 19.43 -27.40
C ILE A 197 0.53 18.88 -28.68
N ASP A 198 1.34 18.41 -29.63
CA ASP A 198 0.86 17.81 -30.88
C ASP A 198 -0.10 16.63 -30.61
N LEU A 199 0.28 15.71 -29.71
CA LEU A 199 -0.56 14.57 -29.31
C LEU A 199 -1.86 14.99 -28.62
N ALA A 200 -1.85 16.10 -27.89
CA ALA A 200 -3.05 16.62 -27.24
C ALA A 200 -3.99 17.28 -28.25
N GLU A 201 -3.45 18.03 -29.20
CA GLU A 201 -4.19 18.62 -30.31
C GLU A 201 -4.85 17.53 -31.18
N GLU A 202 -4.12 16.46 -31.53
CA GLU A 202 -4.68 15.29 -32.23
C GLU A 202 -5.84 14.63 -31.47
N ALA A 203 -5.87 14.76 -30.15
CA ALA A 203 -6.90 14.22 -29.28
C ALA A 203 -7.99 15.25 -28.91
N ASP A 204 -8.05 16.40 -29.60
CA ASP A 204 -9.00 17.49 -29.41
C ASP A 204 -8.99 18.11 -27.99
N PHE A 205 -7.81 18.26 -27.36
CA PHE A 205 -7.69 19.05 -26.13
C PHE A 205 -6.37 19.81 -25.98
N ILE A 206 -6.41 20.86 -25.16
CA ILE A 206 -5.27 21.75 -24.92
C ILE A 206 -4.62 21.39 -23.57
N LEU A 207 -3.30 21.22 -23.57
CA LEU A 207 -2.51 21.07 -22.34
C LEU A 207 -2.21 22.46 -21.77
N ASN A 208 -2.82 22.79 -20.63
CA ASN A 208 -2.55 24.03 -19.92
C ASN A 208 -2.47 23.81 -18.40
N PRO A 209 -1.37 23.21 -17.90
CA PRO A 209 -1.21 22.96 -16.47
C PRO A 209 -1.11 24.28 -15.69
N PRO A 210 -1.94 24.54 -14.66
CA PRO A 210 -1.84 25.79 -13.90
C PRO A 210 -0.53 25.93 -13.10
N LEU A 211 0.04 24.80 -12.68
CA LEU A 211 1.25 24.73 -11.88
C LEU A 211 2.13 23.57 -12.36
N ILE A 212 3.40 23.84 -12.59
CA ILE A 212 4.42 22.85 -12.93
C ILE A 212 5.45 22.81 -11.79
N LEU A 213 5.68 21.61 -11.26
CA LEU A 213 6.71 21.32 -10.26
C LEU A 213 7.80 20.45 -10.89
N THR A 214 9.00 20.99 -11.04
CA THR A 214 10.17 20.26 -11.56
C THR A 214 11.23 20.07 -10.48
N ASP A 215 12.24 19.26 -10.76
CA ASP A 215 13.52 19.35 -10.07
C ASP A 215 14.28 20.65 -10.47
N PHE A 216 15.50 20.80 -9.98
CA PHE A 216 16.35 21.97 -10.26
C PHE A 216 17.17 21.78 -11.55
N GLU A 217 16.59 21.14 -12.57
CA GLU A 217 17.23 20.98 -13.87
C GLU A 217 16.88 22.16 -14.80
N GLN A 218 17.84 23.06 -15.02
CA GLN A 218 17.61 24.31 -15.74
C GLN A 218 17.05 24.10 -17.15
N ALA A 219 17.52 23.08 -17.85
CA ALA A 219 17.05 22.75 -19.20
C ALA A 219 15.56 22.38 -19.23
N ALA A 220 15.09 21.61 -18.24
CA ALA A 220 13.68 21.27 -18.11
C ALA A 220 12.83 22.47 -17.71
N ILE A 221 13.34 23.30 -16.78
CA ILE A 221 12.67 24.54 -16.34
C ILE A 221 12.47 25.50 -17.52
N ASN A 222 13.54 25.78 -18.26
CA ASN A 222 13.48 26.70 -19.40
C ASN A 222 12.50 26.21 -20.47
N ALA A 223 12.59 24.93 -20.85
CA ALA A 223 11.69 24.35 -21.83
C ALA A 223 10.22 24.40 -21.38
N ALA A 224 9.95 24.05 -20.12
CA ALA A 224 8.60 24.12 -19.56
C ALA A 224 8.06 25.57 -19.53
N GLN A 225 8.90 26.56 -19.19
CA GLN A 225 8.53 27.98 -19.22
C GLN A 225 8.25 28.49 -20.62
N ASN A 226 9.05 28.05 -21.61
CA ASN A 226 8.87 28.45 -23.01
C ASN A 226 7.56 27.89 -23.58
N GLN A 227 7.24 26.62 -23.28
CA GLN A 227 6.09 25.91 -23.84
C GLN A 227 4.80 26.15 -23.06
N HIS A 228 4.90 26.44 -21.77
CA HIS A 228 3.76 26.75 -20.90
C HIS A 228 4.03 28.06 -20.11
N PRO A 229 4.03 29.22 -20.78
CA PRO A 229 4.37 30.51 -20.16
C PRO A 229 3.34 30.99 -19.13
N GLU A 230 2.08 30.57 -19.27
CA GLU A 230 0.99 30.91 -18.34
C GLU A 230 1.02 30.07 -17.06
N SER A 231 1.79 28.98 -17.03
CA SER A 231 1.91 28.11 -15.86
C SER A 231 2.75 28.79 -14.78
N ILE A 232 2.38 28.59 -13.52
CA ILE A 232 3.27 28.90 -12.40
C ILE A 232 4.32 27.80 -12.33
N HIS A 233 5.60 28.17 -12.39
CA HIS A 233 6.71 27.21 -12.28
C HIS A 233 7.31 27.24 -10.87
N LYS A 234 7.41 26.06 -10.25
CA LYS A 234 8.05 25.89 -8.94
C LYS A 234 9.06 24.75 -8.97
N CYS A 235 10.08 24.84 -8.13
CA CYS A 235 11.04 23.76 -7.94
C CYS A 235 10.65 22.89 -6.74
N CYS A 236 10.96 21.60 -6.82
CA CYS A 236 10.62 20.60 -5.82
C CYS A 236 11.42 20.79 -4.52
N TYR A 237 10.73 21.11 -3.42
CA TYR A 237 11.35 21.29 -2.10
C TYR A 237 12.10 20.05 -1.61
N PHE A 238 11.60 18.85 -1.88
CA PHE A 238 12.27 17.60 -1.53
C PHE A 238 13.65 17.49 -2.18
N HIS A 239 13.74 17.78 -3.49
CA HIS A 239 15.01 17.79 -4.21
C HIS A 239 15.94 18.91 -3.72
N LEU A 240 15.39 20.06 -3.32
CA LEU A 240 16.16 21.13 -2.68
C LEU A 240 16.84 20.64 -1.39
N CYS A 241 16.07 20.02 -0.48
CA CYS A 241 16.59 19.48 0.78
C CYS A 241 17.68 18.42 0.54
N GLN A 242 17.48 17.53 -0.43
CA GLN A 242 18.50 16.54 -0.79
C GLN A 242 19.79 17.18 -1.30
N ASN A 243 19.67 18.22 -2.14
CA ASN A 243 20.84 18.93 -2.67
C ASN A 243 21.58 19.69 -1.57
N PHE A 244 20.87 20.33 -0.64
CA PHE A 244 21.48 20.91 0.57
C PHE A 244 22.22 19.86 1.38
N TRP A 245 21.61 18.70 1.65
CA TRP A 245 22.23 17.63 2.42
C TRP A 245 23.51 17.11 1.75
N LYS A 246 23.48 16.86 0.43
CA LYS A 246 24.68 16.48 -0.34
C LYS A 246 25.79 17.52 -0.21
N LYS A 247 25.45 18.82 -0.22
CA LYS A 247 26.42 19.90 -0.06
C LYS A 247 27.01 19.94 1.36
N ILE A 248 26.18 19.79 2.39
CA ILE A 248 26.62 19.68 3.79
C ILE A 248 27.62 18.52 3.95
N GLN A 249 27.31 17.36 3.38
CA GLN A 249 28.19 16.19 3.38
C GLN A 249 29.51 16.47 2.66
N ALA A 250 29.47 17.07 1.46
CA ALA A 250 30.67 17.40 0.70
C ALA A 250 31.60 18.42 1.39
N LEU A 251 31.04 19.26 2.27
CA LEU A 251 31.79 20.21 3.10
C LEU A 251 32.28 19.61 4.42
N GLY A 252 32.00 18.33 4.70
CA GLY A 252 32.38 17.68 5.96
C GLY A 252 31.54 18.12 7.17
N LEU A 253 30.48 18.89 6.96
CA LEU A 253 29.64 19.46 8.02
C LEU A 253 28.57 18.48 8.53
N ALA A 254 28.49 17.26 7.98
CA ALA A 254 27.44 16.31 8.32
C ALA A 254 27.34 16.05 9.83
N ILE A 255 28.46 16.00 10.56
CA ILE A 255 28.49 15.74 12.01
C ILE A 255 27.72 16.83 12.79
N GLU A 256 27.81 18.10 12.38
CA GLU A 256 27.15 19.21 13.07
C GLU A 256 25.62 19.21 12.86
N TYR A 257 25.16 18.62 11.76
CA TYR A 257 23.75 18.62 11.34
C TYR A 257 23.07 17.24 11.49
N THR A 258 23.80 16.23 11.97
CA THR A 258 23.26 14.91 12.30
C THR A 258 23.21 14.76 13.82
N ASN A 259 22.18 15.31 14.45
CA ASN A 259 21.84 15.04 15.85
C ASN A 259 20.58 14.18 15.91
#